data_AF-A0A9D1NJS8-F1
#
_entry.id   AF-A0A9D1NJS8-F1
#
_cell.length_a   1.000
_cell.length_b   1.000
_cell.length_c   1.000
_cell.angle_alpha   90.00
_cell.angle_beta   90.00
_cell.angle_gamma   90.00
#
_symmetry.space_group_name_H-M   'P 1'
#
loop_
_entity.id
_entity.type
_entity.pdbx_description
1 polymer ?
#
loop_
_entity_poly.entity_id
_entity_poly.type
_entity_poly.pdbx_seq_one_letter_code
_entity_poly.pdbx_strand_id
1 'polypeptide(L)'
;MENVSQRENSRAAGTPMPASLFRRLARAVFGAKAPAAAEDALDFVVVGQGLAGTLLALELEKRGRRVLVVDDGWKTAASRAAAGVLNP
;
A
#
# COMPACT_ATOMS: atom_id res chain seq x y z
N MET A 1 32.22 6.11 -9.26
CA MET A 1 31.50 6.72 -8.12
C MET A 1 30.11 6.11 -8.10
N GLU A 2 29.93 5.03 -7.34
CA GLU A 2 28.60 4.44 -7.14
C GLU A 2 27.76 5.40 -6.31
N ASN A 3 26.60 5.78 -6.85
CA ASN A 3 25.67 6.71 -6.22
C ASN A 3 25.29 6.24 -4.81
N VAL A 4 25.58 7.08 -3.81
CA VAL A 4 25.21 6.88 -2.39
C VAL A 4 23.69 6.63 -2.24
N SER A 5 22.87 7.16 -3.14
CA SER A 5 21.41 6.94 -3.16
C SER A 5 21.01 5.47 -3.40
N GLN A 6 21.83 4.67 -4.09
CA GLN A 6 21.53 3.25 -4.35
C GLN A 6 21.81 2.36 -3.13
N ARG A 7 22.75 2.77 -2.26
CA ARG A 7 23.10 2.02 -1.06
C ARG A 7 22.10 2.25 0.09
N GLU A 8 21.51 3.44 0.20
CA GLU A 8 20.47 3.71 1.21
C GLU A 8 19.12 3.08 0.85
N ASN A 9 18.76 3.04 -0.44
CA ASN A 9 17.53 2.38 -0.90
C ASN A 9 17.51 0.85 -0.66
N SER A 10 18.67 0.22 -0.53
CA SER A 10 18.77 -1.23 -0.32
C SER A 10 18.56 -1.66 1.14
N ARG A 11 18.68 -0.73 2.11
CA ARG A 11 18.53 -1.02 3.55
C ARG A 11 17.23 -0.52 4.17
N ALA A 12 16.57 0.47 3.55
CA ALA A 12 15.24 0.94 3.97
C ALA A 12 14.09 0.05 3.47
N ALA A 13 14.43 -1.11 2.87
CA ALA A 13 13.49 -2.13 2.48
C ALA A 13 12.93 -2.86 3.72
N GLY A 14 12.01 -2.24 4.45
CA GLY A 14 11.17 -2.91 5.46
C GLY A 14 10.83 -4.32 5.01
N THR A 15 11.08 -5.29 5.90
CA THR A 15 11.08 -6.72 5.57
C THR A 15 9.75 -7.10 4.91
N PRO A 16 9.75 -7.75 3.74
CA PRO A 16 8.52 -8.16 3.07
C PRO A 16 7.69 -9.02 4.02
N MET A 17 6.37 -8.89 3.96
CA MET A 17 5.49 -9.69 4.80
C MET A 17 5.72 -11.18 4.52
N PRO A 18 5.97 -12.01 5.55
CA PRO A 18 6.10 -13.45 5.33
C PRO A 18 4.81 -13.98 4.70
N ALA A 19 4.96 -14.83 3.68
CA ALA A 19 3.83 -15.32 2.87
C ALA A 19 2.72 -15.99 3.71
N SER A 20 3.06 -16.58 4.86
CA SER A 20 2.09 -17.16 5.81
C SER A 20 1.22 -16.11 6.52
N LEU A 21 1.80 -14.96 6.88
CA LEU A 21 1.07 -13.84 7.48
C LEU A 21 0.20 -13.17 6.43
N PHE A 22 0.73 -12.96 5.23
CA PHE A 22 -0.04 -12.45 4.10
C PHE A 22 -1.26 -13.33 3.80
N ARG A 23 -1.09 -14.66 3.68
CA ARG A 23 -2.22 -15.58 3.44
C ARG A 23 -3.28 -15.53 4.53
N ARG A 24 -2.87 -15.41 5.80
CA ARG A 24 -3.81 -15.30 6.94
C ARG A 24 -4.59 -13.99 6.89
N LEU A 25 -3.90 -12.87 6.68
CA LEU A 25 -4.52 -11.55 6.55
C LEU A 25 -5.44 -11.49 5.34
N ALA A 26 -4.97 -11.97 4.19
CA ALA A 26 -5.76 -11.98 2.96
C ALA A 26 -7.05 -12.81 3.12
N ARG A 27 -6.98 -13.95 3.80
CA ARG A 27 -8.18 -14.76 4.09
C ARG A 27 -9.12 -14.09 5.09
N ALA A 28 -8.59 -13.40 6.09
CA ALA A 28 -9.39 -12.69 7.08
C ALA A 28 -10.09 -11.45 6.50
N VAL A 29 -9.42 -10.73 5.59
CA VAL A 29 -9.90 -9.47 5.01
C VAL A 29 -10.73 -9.71 3.74
N PHE A 30 -10.29 -10.60 2.85
CA PHE A 30 -10.93 -10.83 1.54
C PHE A 30 -11.66 -12.19 1.42
N GLY A 31 -11.66 -13.02 2.46
CA GLY A 31 -12.28 -14.34 2.42
C GLY A 31 -11.63 -15.26 1.39
N ALA A 32 -12.45 -15.90 0.55
CA ALA A 32 -11.98 -16.81 -0.51
C ALA A 32 -11.46 -16.08 -1.77
N LYS A 33 -11.61 -14.76 -1.85
CA LYS A 33 -11.28 -13.97 -3.05
C LYS A 33 -10.05 -13.11 -2.81
N ALA A 34 -8.97 -13.73 -2.33
CA ALA A 34 -7.68 -13.05 -2.23
C ALA A 34 -7.18 -12.67 -3.64
N PRO A 35 -6.59 -11.47 -3.83
CA PRO A 35 -6.09 -11.05 -5.13
C PRO A 35 -4.95 -11.98 -5.60
N ALA A 36 -5.05 -12.46 -6.85
CA ALA A 36 -4.09 -13.38 -7.47
C ALA A 36 -2.67 -12.79 -7.60
N ALA A 37 -2.53 -11.46 -7.53
CA ALA A 37 -1.26 -10.74 -7.58
C ALA A 37 -0.40 -10.87 -6.31
N ALA A 38 -0.85 -11.65 -5.32
CA ALA A 38 -0.25 -11.66 -3.98
C ALA A 38 0.48 -12.95 -3.61
N GLU A 39 0.80 -13.79 -4.60
CA GLU A 39 1.81 -14.84 -4.45
C GLU A 39 3.23 -14.24 -4.39
N ASP A 40 3.44 -13.05 -4.98
CA ASP A 40 4.64 -12.23 -4.75
C ASP A 40 4.52 -11.50 -3.41
N ALA A 41 5.52 -11.66 -2.54
CA ALA A 41 5.49 -11.12 -1.17
C ALA A 41 5.23 -9.61 -1.14
N LEU A 42 4.07 -9.14 -0.67
CA LEU A 42 3.82 -7.71 -0.55
C LEU A 42 4.70 -7.08 0.54
N ASP A 43 5.09 -5.83 0.34
CA ASP A 43 5.82 -5.05 1.35
C ASP A 43 4.82 -4.32 2.26
N PHE A 44 3.71 -3.82 1.72
CA PHE A 44 2.71 -3.05 2.47
C PHE A 44 1.27 -3.37 2.04
N VAL A 45 0.35 -3.23 2.99
CA VAL A 45 -1.10 -3.18 2.73
C VAL A 45 -1.62 -1.84 3.23
N VAL A 46 -2.31 -1.10 2.37
CA VAL A 46 -2.97 0.17 2.70
C VAL A 46 -4.48 -0.08 2.73
N VAL A 47 -5.12 0.21 3.86
CA VAL A 47 -6.57 0.06 4.02
C VAL A 47 -7.22 1.44 4.03
N GLY A 48 -8.16 1.66 3.12
CA GLY A 48 -8.85 2.93 2.87
C GLY A 48 -8.23 3.72 1.72
N GLN A 49 -8.93 3.81 0.58
CA GLN A 49 -8.57 4.61 -0.57
C GLN A 49 -9.25 5.99 -0.49
N GLY A 50 -8.66 6.85 0.33
CA GLY A 50 -8.90 8.30 0.32
C GLY A 50 -7.68 9.05 -0.21
N LEU A 51 -7.67 10.38 -0.09
CA LEU A 51 -6.51 11.21 -0.47
C LEU A 51 -5.22 10.71 0.20
N ALA A 52 -5.26 10.45 1.50
CA ALA A 52 -4.10 9.96 2.24
C ALA A 52 -3.66 8.56 1.78
N GLY A 53 -4.60 7.62 1.65
CA GLY A 53 -4.29 6.24 1.24
C GLY A 53 -3.71 6.15 -0.16
N THR A 54 -4.30 6.89 -1.12
CA THR A 54 -3.81 6.96 -2.49
C THR A 54 -2.43 7.61 -2.58
N LEU A 55 -2.22 8.75 -1.88
CA LEU A 55 -0.91 9.42 -1.88
C LEU A 55 0.17 8.55 -1.22
N LEU A 56 -0.16 7.86 -0.13
CA LEU A 56 0.76 6.93 0.52
C LEU A 56 1.12 5.76 -0.41
N ALA A 57 0.13 5.13 -1.04
CA ALA A 57 0.36 4.04 -1.98
C ALA A 57 1.25 4.50 -3.15
N LEU A 58 0.93 5.64 -3.76
CA LEU A 58 1.73 6.25 -4.83
C LEU A 58 3.19 6.49 -4.40
N GLU A 59 3.39 7.03 -3.20
CA GLU A 59 4.71 7.32 -2.67
C GLU A 59 5.51 6.06 -2.28
N LEU A 60 4.82 4.97 -1.92
CA LEU A 60 5.45 3.67 -1.68
C LEU A 60 5.80 2.98 -3.02
N GLU A 61 4.91 3.03 -4.01
CA GLU A 61 5.15 2.51 -5.36
C GLU A 61 6.34 3.20 -6.02
N LYS A 62 6.44 4.53 -5.94
CA LYS A 62 7.60 5.31 -6.42
C LYS A 62 8.92 4.88 -5.79
N ARG A 63 8.90 4.31 -4.58
CA ARG A 63 10.07 3.77 -3.87
C ARG A 63 10.31 2.28 -4.16
N GLY A 64 9.65 1.73 -5.19
CA GLY A 64 9.80 0.34 -5.62
C GLY A 64 9.15 -0.66 -4.68
N ARG A 65 8.17 -0.24 -3.87
CA ARG A 65 7.48 -1.12 -2.92
C ARG A 65 6.24 -1.74 -3.54
N ARG A 66 6.02 -3.02 -3.24
CA ARG A 66 4.81 -3.75 -3.63
C ARG A 66 3.71 -3.47 -2.62
N VAL A 67 2.68 -2.75 -3.04
CA VAL A 67 1.60 -2.29 -2.18
C VAL A 67 0.27 -2.85 -2.67
N LEU A 68 -0.56 -3.34 -1.74
CA LEU A 68 -1.96 -3.64 -1.99
C LEU A 68 -2.84 -2.60 -1.31
N VAL A 69 -3.69 -1.94 -2.08
CA VAL A 69 -4.71 -1.02 -1.55
C VAL A 69 -6.04 -1.76 -1.44
N VAL A 70 -6.70 -1.60 -0.29
CA VAL A 70 -8.00 -2.20 0.01
C VAL A 70 -8.98 -1.10 0.35
N ASP A 71 -10.08 -1.01 -0.38
CA ASP A 71 -11.11 -0.01 -0.11
C ASP A 71 -12.49 -0.55 -0.42
N ASP A 72 -13.43 -0.24 0.47
CA ASP A 72 -14.83 -0.64 0.36
C ASP A 72 -15.68 0.38 -0.42
N GLY A 73 -15.09 1.46 -0.93
CA GLY A 73 -15.74 2.42 -1.82
C GLY A 73 -16.88 3.21 -1.18
N TRP A 74 -16.76 3.55 0.11
CA TRP A 74 -17.85 4.16 0.87
C TRP A 74 -18.31 5.47 0.22
N LYS A 75 -19.61 5.57 -0.10
CA LYS A 75 -20.18 6.76 -0.78
C LYS A 75 -19.96 8.05 0.01
N THR A 76 -19.92 7.94 1.33
CA THR A 76 -19.73 9.03 2.30
C THR A 76 -18.28 9.21 2.75
N ALA A 77 -17.31 8.58 2.06
CA ALA A 77 -15.90 8.75 2.40
C ALA A 77 -15.51 10.24 2.42
N ALA A 78 -14.74 10.66 3.43
CA ALA A 78 -14.38 12.07 3.64
C ALA A 78 -13.73 12.70 2.41
N SER A 79 -12.86 11.96 1.72
CA SER A 79 -12.21 12.41 0.48
C SER A 79 -13.17 12.65 -0.69
N ARG A 80 -14.35 12.01 -0.70
CA ARG A 80 -15.39 12.26 -1.72
C ARG A 80 -16.23 13.50 -1.41
N ALA A 81 -16.40 13.81 -0.12
CA ALA A 81 -17.16 14.97 0.34
C ALA A 81 -16.32 16.27 0.39
N ALA A 82 -15.00 16.16 0.34
CA ALA A 82 -14.09 17.30 0.43
C ALA A 82 -14.24 18.24 -0.77
N ALA A 83 -14.28 19.55 -0.52
CA ALA A 83 -14.31 20.60 -1.55
C ALA A 83 -12.95 20.82 -2.24
N GLY A 84 -11.89 20.13 -1.79
CA GLY A 84 -10.55 20.24 -2.37
C GLY A 84 -9.79 21.51 -1.99
N VAL A 85 -10.23 22.26 -0.98
CA VAL A 85 -9.49 23.43 -0.48
C VAL A 85 -8.24 22.96 0.27
N LEU A 86 -7.09 23.43 -0.20
CA LEU A 86 -5.79 23.18 0.42
C LEU A 86 -5.08 24.53 0.58
N ASN A 87 -4.79 24.91 1.82
CA ASN A 87 -3.99 26.08 2.14
C ASN A 87 -2.95 25.66 3.21
N PRO A 88 -1.65 25.82 2.94
CA PRO A 88 -0.60 25.48 3.90
C PRO A 88 -0.63 26.35 5.16
#